data_AF-A0A811N4X0-F1
#
_entry.id   AF-A0A811N4X0-F1
#
_cell.length_a   1.000
_cell.length_b   1.000
_cell.length_c   1.000
_cell.angle_alpha   90.00
_cell.angle_beta   90.00
_cell.angle_gamma   90.00
#
_symmetry.space_group_name_H-M   'P 1'
#
loop_
_entity.id
_entity.type
_entity.pdbx_description
1 polymer ?
#
loop_
_entity_poly.entity_id
_entity_poly.type
_entity_poly.pdbx_seq_one_letter_code
_entity_poly.pdbx_strand_id
1 'polypeptide(L)'
;MVEIMNVSKTRLCGKILKKLMDHKGGWLFHKPVDPVLYGIPDYFDVIRNTMDLGTVKKKLTNKQYVTASEFAADVRLTFSNAMKYNPPGNDVHAVAEQLNRIFDSEWRSVVRKWSGRNPRQEQPPMKAVKAQAAINLKSAIPRGLVTCSNSLAKEPSINAMSSKVG
;
A
#
# COMPACT_ATOMS: atom_id res chain seq x y z
N MET A 1 4.50 9.08 -25.84
CA MET A 1 3.52 8.10 -26.35
C MET A 1 2.63 7.69 -25.19
N VAL A 2 1.31 7.89 -25.28
CA VAL A 2 0.36 7.43 -24.25
C VAL A 2 0.31 5.90 -24.29
N GLU A 3 0.43 5.26 -23.14
CA GLU A 3 0.48 3.79 -23.06
C GLU A 3 -0.93 3.18 -23.17
N ILE A 4 -1.36 2.87 -24.40
CA ILE A 4 -2.71 2.36 -24.69
C ILE A 4 -2.96 0.97 -24.07
N MET A 5 -4.20 0.75 -23.63
CA MET A 5 -4.72 -0.54 -23.20
C MET A 5 -4.78 -1.53 -24.37
N ASN A 6 -4.20 -2.72 -24.20
CA ASN A 6 -4.18 -3.77 -25.23
C ASN A 6 -4.63 -5.12 -24.65
N VAL A 7 -4.83 -6.12 -25.51
CA VAL A 7 -5.33 -7.45 -25.10
C VAL A 7 -4.50 -8.08 -23.97
N SER A 8 -3.17 -8.00 -24.05
CA SER A 8 -2.28 -8.54 -23.02
C SER A 8 -2.44 -7.83 -21.68
N LYS A 9 -2.56 -6.49 -21.69
CA LYS A 9 -2.80 -5.69 -20.49
C LYS A 9 -4.18 -5.94 -19.90
N THR A 10 -5.23 -5.96 -20.73
CA THR A 10 -6.60 -6.27 -20.32
C THR A 10 -6.68 -7.61 -19.61
N ARG A 11 -6.02 -8.64 -20.15
CA ARG A 11 -5.95 -9.96 -19.52
C ARG A 11 -5.27 -9.92 -18.14
N LEU A 12 -4.17 -9.17 -17.99
CA LEU A 12 -3.48 -9.05 -16.71
C LEU A 12 -4.30 -8.26 -15.69
N CYS A 13 -4.92 -7.15 -16.09
CA CYS A 13 -5.84 -6.38 -15.25
C CYS A 13 -7.02 -7.26 -14.78
N GLY A 14 -7.57 -8.08 -15.68
CA GLY A 14 -8.64 -9.02 -15.35
C GLY A 14 -8.22 -10.08 -14.32
N LYS A 15 -6.96 -10.55 -14.34
CA LYS A 15 -6.43 -11.46 -13.31
C LYS A 15 -6.32 -10.78 -11.94
N ILE A 16 -5.84 -9.54 -11.89
CA ILE A 16 -5.79 -8.75 -10.65
C ILE A 16 -7.21 -8.57 -10.10
N LEU A 17 -8.14 -8.11 -10.95
CA LEU A 17 -9.52 -7.86 -10.56
C LEU A 17 -10.20 -9.14 -10.03
N LYS A 18 -10.00 -10.28 -10.71
CA LYS A 18 -10.52 -11.57 -10.24
C LYS A 18 -9.99 -11.92 -8.85
N LYS A 19 -8.68 -11.75 -8.61
CA LYS A 19 -8.08 -12.01 -7.29
C LYS A 19 -8.69 -11.13 -6.19
N LEU A 20 -8.95 -9.86 -6.48
CA LEU A 20 -9.61 -8.95 -5.52
C LEU A 20 -11.05 -9.37 -5.24
N MET A 21 -11.81 -9.71 -6.28
CA MET A 21 -13.22 -10.11 -6.14
C MET A 21 -13.38 -11.47 -5.43
N ASP A 22 -12.45 -12.40 -5.61
CA ASP A 22 -12.45 -13.73 -4.98
C ASP A 22 -11.95 -13.71 -3.52
N HIS A 23 -11.42 -12.57 -3.04
CA HIS A 23 -10.99 -12.43 -1.64
C HIS A 23 -12.16 -12.60 -0.67
N LYS A 24 -11.91 -13.14 0.54
CA LYS A 24 -12.94 -13.39 1.57
C LYS A 24 -13.80 -12.15 1.88
N GLY A 25 -13.18 -10.96 1.91
CA GLY A 25 -13.87 -9.67 2.10
C GLY A 25 -14.17 -8.91 0.80
N GLY A 26 -13.87 -9.48 -0.37
CA GLY A 26 -14.04 -8.83 -1.66
C GLY A 26 -15.50 -8.51 -2.00
N TRP A 27 -16.44 -9.31 -1.48
CA TRP A 27 -17.88 -9.15 -1.71
C TRP A 27 -18.43 -7.77 -1.30
N LEU A 28 -17.82 -7.13 -0.30
CA LEU A 28 -18.17 -5.77 0.15
C LEU A 28 -18.07 -4.73 -0.98
N PHE A 29 -17.26 -5.00 -2.00
CA PHE A 29 -16.98 -4.07 -3.09
C PHE A 29 -17.52 -4.56 -4.43
N HIS A 30 -18.38 -5.59 -4.46
CA HIS A 30 -18.89 -6.15 -5.73
C HIS A 30 -19.96 -5.30 -6.40
N LYS A 31 -20.62 -4.40 -5.65
CA LYS A 31 -21.71 -3.56 -6.12
C LYS A 31 -21.55 -2.13 -5.60
N PRO A 32 -22.18 -1.13 -6.26
CA PRO A 32 -22.28 0.22 -5.70
C PRO A 32 -22.87 0.19 -4.29
N VAL A 33 -22.42 1.10 -3.42
CA VAL A 33 -23.00 1.31 -2.09
C VAL A 33 -24.44 1.81 -2.25
N ASP A 34 -25.35 1.23 -1.46
CA ASP A 34 -26.75 1.64 -1.37
C ASP A 34 -26.98 2.35 -0.02
N PRO A 35 -27.04 3.70 -0.02
CA PRO A 35 -27.17 4.45 1.22
C PRO A 35 -28.48 4.23 1.96
N VAL A 36 -29.55 3.87 1.25
CA VAL A 36 -30.87 3.60 1.84
C VAL A 36 -30.83 2.25 2.55
N LEU A 37 -30.29 1.23 1.89
CA LEU A 37 -30.18 -0.12 2.46
C LEU A 37 -29.34 -0.15 3.74
N TYR A 38 -28.26 0.63 3.79
CA TYR A 38 -27.34 0.66 4.93
C TYR A 38 -27.64 1.76 5.96
N GLY A 39 -28.67 2.59 5.74
CA GLY A 39 -29.05 3.65 6.67
C GLY A 39 -27.99 4.76 6.82
N ILE A 40 -27.30 5.09 5.73
CA ILE A 40 -26.17 6.05 5.70
C ILE A 40 -26.47 7.23 4.75
N PRO A 41 -27.44 8.09 5.08
CA PRO A 41 -27.97 9.09 4.13
C PRO A 41 -26.94 10.13 3.66
N ASP A 42 -25.86 10.34 4.41
CA ASP A 42 -24.78 11.29 4.11
C ASP A 42 -23.73 10.76 3.11
N TYR A 43 -23.86 9.51 2.65
CA TYR A 43 -22.82 8.85 1.86
C TYR A 43 -22.42 9.63 0.60
N PHE A 44 -23.39 10.14 -0.17
CA PHE A 44 -23.10 10.90 -1.40
C PHE A 44 -22.68 12.35 -1.15
N ASP A 45 -22.81 12.84 0.10
CA ASP A 45 -22.23 14.12 0.51
C ASP A 45 -20.73 14.00 0.78
N VAL A 46 -20.34 12.86 1.37
CA VAL A 46 -18.93 12.55 1.68
C VAL A 46 -18.19 12.01 0.45
N ILE A 47 -18.82 11.10 -0.31
CA ILE A 47 -18.23 10.40 -1.45
C ILE A 47 -18.84 10.91 -2.76
N ARG A 48 -18.10 11.81 -3.43
CA ARG A 48 -18.55 12.47 -4.67
C ARG A 48 -18.34 11.63 -5.93
N ASN A 49 -17.24 10.87 -5.99
CA ASN A 49 -16.91 10.03 -7.14
C ASN A 49 -16.99 8.57 -6.71
N THR A 50 -18.13 7.92 -6.93
CA THR A 50 -18.36 6.54 -6.51
C THR A 50 -17.63 5.56 -7.42
N MET A 51 -17.26 4.40 -6.89
CA MET A 51 -16.73 3.28 -7.67
C MET A 51 -16.87 1.98 -6.88
N ASP A 52 -17.01 0.87 -7.60
CA ASP A 52 -17.06 -0.49 -7.06
C ASP A 52 -16.41 -1.48 -8.04
N LEU A 53 -15.98 -2.65 -7.56
CA LEU A 53 -15.32 -3.65 -8.39
C LEU A 53 -16.24 -4.26 -9.45
N GLY A 54 -17.56 -4.27 -9.24
CA GLY A 54 -18.53 -4.68 -10.25
C GLY A 54 -18.58 -3.71 -11.42
N THR A 55 -18.57 -2.41 -11.15
CA THR A 55 -18.44 -1.35 -12.15
C THR A 55 -17.09 -1.42 -12.85
N VAL A 56 -15.97 -1.56 -12.11
CA VAL A 56 -14.64 -1.75 -12.70
C VAL A 56 -14.62 -2.95 -13.66
N LYS A 57 -15.25 -4.06 -13.27
CA LYS A 57 -15.37 -5.26 -14.10
C LYS A 57 -16.12 -4.97 -15.39
N LYS A 58 -17.27 -4.30 -15.31
CA LYS A 58 -18.08 -3.90 -16.49
C LYS A 58 -17.28 -2.98 -17.42
N LYS A 59 -16.59 -1.97 -16.88
CA LYS A 59 -15.73 -1.06 -17.65
C LYS A 59 -14.62 -1.82 -18.38
N LEU A 60 -13.97 -2.77 -17.69
CA LEU A 60 -12.91 -3.59 -18.27
C LEU A 60 -13.43 -4.52 -19.39
N THR A 61 -14.55 -5.21 -19.17
CA THR A 61 -15.14 -6.13 -20.17
C THR A 61 -15.64 -5.37 -21.39
N ASN A 62 -16.18 -4.17 -21.18
CA ASN A 62 -16.71 -3.32 -22.25
C ASN A 62 -15.62 -2.47 -22.92
N LYS A 63 -14.34 -2.70 -22.62
CA LYS A 63 -13.18 -1.99 -23.19
C LYS A 63 -13.26 -0.46 -23.01
N GLN A 64 -13.78 0.00 -21.89
CA GLN A 64 -13.98 1.44 -21.59
C GLN A 64 -12.73 2.13 -21.01
N TYR A 65 -11.64 1.40 -20.79
CA TYR A 65 -10.37 1.96 -20.36
C TYR A 65 -9.45 2.17 -21.56
N VAL A 66 -9.06 3.43 -21.80
CA VAL A 66 -8.10 3.79 -22.85
C VAL A 66 -6.70 3.42 -22.41
N THR A 67 -6.40 3.59 -21.12
CA THR A 67 -5.10 3.25 -20.53
C THR A 67 -5.25 2.29 -19.36
N ALA A 68 -4.20 1.51 -19.09
CA ALA A 68 -4.20 0.62 -17.93
C ALA A 68 -4.19 1.41 -16.60
N SER A 69 -3.68 2.64 -16.61
CA SER A 69 -3.68 3.54 -15.46
C SER A 69 -5.08 3.98 -15.05
N GLU A 70 -6.02 4.15 -15.98
CA GLU A 70 -7.44 4.43 -15.66
C GLU A 70 -8.08 3.27 -14.91
N PHE A 71 -7.83 2.03 -15.33
CA PHE A 71 -8.26 0.84 -14.58
C PHE A 71 -7.70 0.85 -13.16
N ALA A 72 -6.41 1.16 -13.00
CA ALA A 72 -5.79 1.21 -11.69
C ALA A 72 -6.34 2.33 -10.81
N ALA A 73 -6.67 3.48 -11.42
CA ALA A 73 -7.29 4.61 -10.72
C ALA A 73 -8.66 4.21 -10.14
N ASP A 74 -9.51 3.55 -10.91
CA ASP A 74 -10.84 3.15 -10.44
C ASP A 74 -10.79 2.07 -9.33
N VAL A 75 -9.85 1.13 -9.42
CA VAL A 75 -9.63 0.15 -8.34
C VAL A 75 -9.20 0.85 -7.05
N ARG A 76 -8.24 1.79 -7.12
CA ARG A 76 -7.83 2.57 -5.93
C ARG A 76 -8.94 3.49 -5.43
N LEU A 77 -9.75 4.06 -6.32
CA LEU A 77 -10.90 4.89 -5.96
C LEU A 77 -11.90 4.09 -5.13
N THR A 78 -12.18 2.84 -5.53
CA THR A 78 -13.06 1.93 -4.78
C THR A 78 -12.63 1.82 -3.30
N PHE A 79 -11.36 1.52 -3.05
CA PHE A 79 -10.87 1.31 -1.69
C PHE A 79 -10.64 2.61 -0.93
N SER A 80 -10.15 3.67 -1.59
CA SER A 80 -9.96 4.97 -0.94
C SER A 80 -11.28 5.62 -0.53
N ASN A 81 -12.36 5.46 -1.30
CA ASN A 81 -13.69 5.88 -0.88
C ASN A 81 -14.16 5.13 0.37
N ALA A 82 -13.94 3.81 0.41
CA ALA A 82 -14.30 3.00 1.58
C ALA A 82 -13.51 3.43 2.83
N MET A 83 -12.21 3.68 2.70
CA MET A 83 -11.36 4.17 3.81
C MET A 83 -11.65 5.62 4.20
N LYS A 84 -12.17 6.44 3.27
CA LYS A 84 -12.59 7.82 3.55
C LYS A 84 -13.89 7.88 4.33
N TYR A 85 -14.87 7.06 3.93
CA TYR A 85 -16.19 7.05 4.57
C TYR A 85 -16.15 6.32 5.93
N ASN A 86 -15.40 5.22 6.01
CA ASN A 86 -15.29 4.41 7.22
C ASN A 86 -13.99 4.75 7.96
N PRO A 87 -14.01 5.14 9.25
CA PRO A 87 -12.79 5.49 9.99
C PRO A 87 -11.91 4.26 10.28
N PRO A 88 -10.62 4.46 10.62
CA PRO A 88 -9.76 3.39 11.12
C PRO A 88 -10.39 2.65 12.31
N GLY A 89 -10.30 1.32 12.32
CA GLY A 89 -10.97 0.46 13.30
C GLY A 89 -12.30 -0.13 12.83
N ASN A 90 -12.88 0.39 11.74
CA ASN A 90 -14.03 -0.22 11.08
C ASN A 90 -13.60 -1.43 10.20
N ASP A 91 -14.39 -2.51 10.19
CA ASP A 91 -14.09 -3.71 9.41
C ASP A 91 -13.99 -3.44 7.89
N VAL A 92 -14.87 -2.61 7.33
CA VAL A 92 -14.84 -2.23 5.92
C VAL A 92 -13.55 -1.46 5.59
N HIS A 93 -13.11 -0.59 6.50
CA HIS A 93 -11.83 0.11 6.36
C HIS A 93 -10.66 -0.88 6.34
N ALA A 94 -10.61 -1.81 7.29
CA ALA A 94 -9.54 -2.81 7.38
C ALA A 94 -9.47 -3.70 6.13
N VAL A 95 -10.61 -4.16 5.62
CA VAL A 95 -10.66 -4.96 4.39
C VAL A 95 -10.26 -4.12 3.16
N ALA A 96 -10.71 -2.87 3.06
CA ALA A 96 -10.33 -1.97 1.98
C ALA A 96 -8.81 -1.73 1.95
N GLU A 97 -8.20 -1.50 3.12
CA GLU A 97 -6.76 -1.33 3.25
C GLU A 97 -6.01 -2.59 2.80
N GLN A 98 -6.45 -3.77 3.24
CA GLN A 98 -5.86 -5.05 2.85
C GLN A 98 -5.94 -5.29 1.34
N LEU A 99 -7.11 -5.08 0.73
CA LEU A 99 -7.31 -5.25 -0.70
C LEU A 99 -6.52 -4.23 -1.53
N ASN A 100 -6.42 -2.99 -1.07
CA ASN A 100 -5.61 -1.96 -1.73
C ASN A 100 -4.11 -2.35 -1.74
N ARG A 101 -3.59 -2.90 -0.63
CA ARG A 101 -2.21 -3.42 -0.56
C ARG A 101 -2.00 -4.60 -1.51
N ILE A 102 -2.95 -5.53 -1.59
CA ILE A 102 -2.91 -6.66 -2.54
C ILE A 102 -2.88 -6.11 -3.97
N PHE A 103 -3.77 -5.17 -4.29
CA PHE A 103 -3.84 -4.54 -5.60
C PHE A 103 -2.51 -3.90 -5.99
N ASP A 104 -1.94 -3.05 -5.13
CA ASP A 104 -0.68 -2.36 -5.45
C ASP A 104 0.49 -3.31 -5.63
N SER A 105 0.53 -4.43 -4.91
CA SER A 105 1.54 -5.48 -5.08
C SER A 105 1.44 -6.17 -6.44
N GLU A 106 0.23 -6.57 -6.83
CA GLU A 106 -0.03 -7.18 -8.13
C GLU A 106 0.21 -6.19 -9.28
N TRP A 107 -0.22 -4.95 -9.10
CA TRP A 107 -0.06 -3.87 -10.07
C TRP A 107 1.42 -3.59 -10.34
N ARG A 108 2.26 -3.46 -9.31
CA ARG A 108 3.72 -3.31 -9.47
C ARG A 108 4.32 -4.46 -10.25
N SER A 109 3.91 -5.69 -9.96
CA SER A 109 4.39 -6.89 -10.65
C SER A 109 4.03 -6.89 -12.14
N VAL A 110 2.84 -6.41 -12.48
CA VAL A 110 2.37 -6.29 -13.86
C VAL A 110 3.06 -5.15 -14.60
N VAL A 111 3.17 -3.96 -14.00
CA VAL A 111 3.88 -2.82 -14.58
C VAL A 111 5.34 -3.17 -14.87
N ARG A 112 6.04 -3.86 -13.96
CA ARG A 112 7.42 -4.30 -14.18
C ARG A 112 7.56 -5.18 -15.43
N LYS A 113 6.59 -6.07 -15.69
CA LYS A 113 6.57 -6.93 -16.88
C LYS A 113 6.40 -6.11 -18.16
N TRP A 114 5.60 -5.04 -18.13
CA TRP A 114 5.43 -4.15 -19.29
C TRP A 114 6.65 -3.29 -19.56
N SER A 115 7.37 -2.86 -18.52
CA SER A 115 8.59 -2.06 -18.67
C SER A 115 9.79 -2.82 -19.24
N GLY A 116 9.66 -4.12 -19.57
CA GLY A 116 10.76 -4.93 -20.09
C GLY A 116 11.93 -5.13 -19.10
N ARG A 117 11.78 -4.74 -17.83
CA ARG A 117 12.81 -4.89 -16.81
C ARG A 117 12.90 -6.35 -16.38
N ASN A 118 13.96 -7.03 -16.83
CA ASN A 118 14.30 -8.39 -16.45
C ASN A 118 14.93 -8.39 -15.04
N PRO A 119 14.38 -9.12 -14.04
CA PRO A 119 14.92 -9.16 -12.68
C PRO A 119 16.33 -9.76 -12.54
N ARG A 120 16.93 -10.30 -13.62
CA ARG A 120 18.28 -10.90 -13.57
C ARG A 120 19.43 -9.89 -13.65
N GLN A 121 19.17 -8.60 -13.82
CA GLN A 121 20.21 -7.56 -13.93
C GLN A 121 20.29 -6.61 -12.72
N GLU A 122 19.82 -7.03 -11.55
CA GLU A 122 20.34 -6.47 -10.29
C GLU A 122 21.41 -7.44 -9.79
N GLN A 123 22.67 -7.14 -10.11
CA GLN A 123 23.82 -7.82 -9.49
C GLN A 123 23.73 -7.66 -7.96
N PRO A 124 24.03 -8.69 -7.17
CA PRO A 124 24.09 -8.58 -5.71
C PRO A 124 25.16 -7.56 -5.26
N PRO A 125 25.08 -7.03 -4.03
CA PRO A 125 26.12 -6.14 -3.50
C PRO A 125 27.48 -6.84 -3.61
N MET A 126 28.48 -6.11 -4.13
CA MET A 126 29.84 -6.60 -4.34
C MET A 126 30.33 -7.35 -3.10
N LYS A 127 30.68 -8.64 -3.27
CA LYS A 127 31.38 -9.39 -2.23
C LYS A 127 32.75 -8.76 -1.99
N ALA A 128 33.09 -8.63 -0.71
CA ALA A 128 34.28 -8.01 -0.17
C ALA A 128 35.59 -8.40 -0.90
N VAL A 129 36.34 -7.38 -1.32
CA VAL A 129 37.77 -7.53 -1.59
C VAL A 129 38.47 -7.55 -0.23
N LYS A 130 39.12 -8.68 0.09
CA LYS A 130 40.02 -8.78 1.24
C LYS A 130 41.25 -7.92 0.98
N ALA A 131 41.46 -6.88 1.78
CA ALA A 131 42.73 -6.19 1.87
C ALA A 131 43.61 -6.91 2.91
N GLN A 132 44.85 -7.24 2.54
CA GLN A 132 45.83 -7.85 3.44
C GLN A 132 47.08 -6.98 3.59
N ALA A 133 47.53 -6.88 4.85
CA ALA A 133 48.82 -6.44 5.42
C ALA A 133 49.19 -4.94 5.27
N ALA A 134 49.22 -4.14 6.34
CA ALA A 134 50.09 -4.12 7.54
C ALA A 134 51.48 -3.49 7.32
N ILE A 135 51.66 -2.28 7.88
CA ILE A 135 52.94 -1.79 8.43
C ILE A 135 52.65 -0.98 9.71
N ASN A 136 53.47 -1.23 10.73
CA ASN A 136 53.42 -0.73 12.11
C ASN A 136 54.78 -0.08 12.41
N LEU A 137 54.85 1.12 13.03
CA LEU A 137 55.62 1.34 14.29
C LEU A 137 55.58 2.80 14.86
N LYS A 138 55.05 2.91 16.09
CA LYS A 138 55.46 3.67 17.30
C LYS A 138 55.67 5.20 17.32
N SER A 139 54.83 5.84 18.16
CA SER A 139 55.16 6.45 19.49
C SER A 139 54.74 7.92 19.67
N ALA A 140 53.91 8.17 20.69
CA ALA A 140 54.05 9.20 21.74
C ALA A 140 52.70 9.46 22.45
N ILE A 141 52.64 9.16 23.75
CA ILE A 141 51.69 9.66 24.77
C ILE A 141 52.61 10.43 25.74
N PRO A 142 52.28 11.61 26.33
CA PRO A 142 51.08 11.69 27.17
C PRO A 142 50.41 13.06 27.50
N ARG A 143 49.25 12.88 28.15
CA ARG A 143 48.55 13.69 29.17
C ARG A 143 47.55 14.76 28.72
N GLY A 144 46.28 14.52 29.09
CA GLY A 144 45.18 15.47 29.07
C GLY A 144 43.90 14.83 29.63
N LEU A 145 43.87 14.61 30.94
CA LEU A 145 42.72 14.13 31.72
C LEU A 145 41.68 15.25 31.82
N VAL A 146 40.44 15.01 31.39
CA VAL A 146 39.26 15.60 32.03
C VAL A 146 38.06 14.68 31.81
N THR A 147 37.58 14.15 32.92
CA THR A 147 36.33 13.42 33.08
C THR A 147 35.19 14.41 33.28
N CYS A 148 34.04 14.18 32.65
CA CYS A 148 32.76 14.62 33.21
C CYS A 148 31.75 13.50 33.04
N SER A 149 31.58 12.72 34.10
CA SER A 149 30.35 12.00 34.38
C SER A 149 29.21 13.00 34.49
N ASN A 150 28.01 12.64 34.00
CA ASN A 150 26.87 12.80 34.89
C ASN A 150 25.76 11.77 34.61
N SER A 151 25.17 11.39 35.73
CA SER A 151 24.36 10.22 35.98
C SER A 151 22.87 10.56 35.95
N LEU A 152 22.08 9.60 35.46
CA LEU A 152 20.91 9.02 36.14
C LEU A 152 19.60 9.83 36.29
N ALA A 153 18.56 9.22 35.71
CA ALA A 153 17.16 9.09 36.14
C ALA A 153 16.18 10.27 35.94
N LYS A 154 15.04 9.97 35.27
CA LYS A 154 13.81 9.42 35.89
C LYS A 154 12.71 9.20 34.83
N GLU A 155 12.27 7.96 34.67
CA GLU A 155 10.84 7.60 34.51
C GLU A 155 10.26 7.55 35.95
N PRO A 156 9.01 7.97 36.25
CA PRO A 156 7.81 7.26 35.77
C PRO A 156 6.52 8.12 35.62
N SER A 157 5.46 7.58 35.02
CA SER A 157 4.19 7.28 35.71
C SER A 157 3.04 7.05 34.73
N ILE A 158 2.51 5.84 34.83
CA ILE A 158 1.12 5.44 34.55
C ILE A 158 0.10 6.53 34.91
N ASN A 159 -0.92 6.68 34.08
CA ASN A 159 -2.26 7.06 34.53
C ASN A 159 -3.33 6.35 33.70
N ALA A 160 -4.11 5.55 34.41
CA ALA A 160 -5.36 4.97 33.99
C ALA A 160 -6.49 5.99 34.20
N MET A 161 -7.39 6.12 33.22
CA MET A 161 -8.77 6.58 33.38
C MET A 161 -9.58 5.77 32.37
N SER A 162 -10.17 4.64 32.77
CA SER A 162 -11.43 4.49 33.49
C SER A 162 -12.66 4.91 32.68
N SER A 163 -13.53 3.92 32.51
CA SER A 163 -14.86 3.92 31.89
C SER A 163 -15.81 5.01 32.40
N LYS A 164 -16.69 5.48 31.50
CA LYS A 164 -18.15 5.62 31.68
C LYS A 164 -18.76 6.07 30.34
N VAL A 165 -19.61 5.26 29.72
CA VAL A 165 -21.07 5.19 29.92
C VAL A 165 -21.74 6.50 29.52
N GLY A 166 -22.49 6.40 28.42
CA GLY A 166 -23.45 7.33 27.86
C GLY A 166 -24.11 6.63 26.68
#